data_AF-A0A7W7RKM2-F1
#
_entry.id   AF-A0A7W7RKM2-F1
#
_cell.length_a   1.000
_cell.length_b   1.000
_cell.length_c   1.000
_cell.angle_alpha   90.00
_cell.angle_beta   90.00
_cell.angle_gamma   90.00
#
_symmetry.space_group_name_H-M   'P 1'
#
loop_
_entity.id
_entity.type
_entity.pdbx_description
1 polymer ?
#
loop_
_entity_poly.entity_id
_entity_poly.type
_entity_poly.pdbx_seq_one_letter_code
_entity_poly.pdbx_strand_id
1 'polypeptide(L)'
;MGTSGQIQRWEDRRGEEGRTTEPGVHDESEHGMSSEDLERYEADMELQLYREYRDVVGLFSYVVETERRFYLTNHVDLQPRTTDNGEMYFEVTMEDAWVWDMYRPARFVRNVRVVTFKDVNVEEITKADLEVPSTGNPGDEG
;
A
#
# COMPACT_ATOMS: atom_id res chain seq x y z
N MET A 1 17.19 0.05 -10.83
CA MET A 1 15.79 0.06 -11.33
C MET A 1 14.99 0.59 -10.16
N GLY A 2 14.71 1.89 -10.16
CA GLY A 2 14.28 2.62 -8.95
C GLY A 2 12.88 2.26 -8.49
N THR A 3 12.61 2.56 -7.22
CA THR A 3 11.37 2.24 -6.47
C THR A 3 10.06 2.64 -7.17
N SER A 4 10.07 3.61 -8.09
CA SER A 4 8.92 3.93 -8.96
C SER A 4 8.40 2.73 -9.77
N GLY A 5 9.28 1.85 -10.24
CA GLY A 5 8.87 0.63 -10.96
C GLY A 5 8.24 -0.43 -10.06
N GLN A 6 8.56 -0.41 -8.76
CA GLN A 6 7.99 -1.35 -7.79
C GLN A 6 6.58 -0.95 -7.37
N ILE A 7 6.29 0.35 -7.27
CA ILE A 7 4.95 0.89 -6.97
C ILE A 7 4.01 0.67 -8.17
N GLN A 8 4.51 0.91 -9.40
CA GLN A 8 3.71 0.78 -10.62
C GLN A 8 3.34 -0.69 -10.93
N ARG A 9 4.27 -1.62 -10.72
CA ARG A 9 4.01 -3.08 -10.75
C ARG A 9 2.93 -3.51 -9.74
N TRP A 10 2.70 -2.69 -8.73
CA TRP A 10 1.84 -2.98 -7.60
C TRP A 10 0.44 -2.43 -7.77
N GLU A 11 0.32 -1.21 -8.30
CA GLU A 11 -0.94 -0.67 -8.81
C GLU A 11 -1.53 -1.59 -9.88
N ASP A 12 -0.70 -2.10 -10.80
CA ASP A 12 -1.09 -3.05 -11.83
C ASP A 12 -1.67 -4.36 -11.24
N ARG A 13 -1.04 -4.93 -10.21
CA ARG A 13 -1.50 -6.17 -9.55
C ARG A 13 -2.85 -5.98 -8.84
N ARG A 14 -3.10 -4.80 -8.27
CA ARG A 14 -4.41 -4.45 -7.69
C ARG A 14 -5.52 -4.37 -8.75
N GLY A 15 -5.19 -3.90 -9.96
CA GLY A 15 -6.15 -3.70 -11.04
C GLY A 15 -6.73 -4.99 -11.64
N GLU A 16 -6.13 -6.16 -11.38
CA GLU A 16 -6.58 -7.46 -11.91
C GLU A 16 -7.69 -8.12 -11.08
N GLU A 17 -7.86 -7.77 -9.80
CA GLU A 17 -8.85 -8.41 -8.92
C GLU A 17 -10.28 -7.80 -9.01
N GLY A 18 -10.48 -6.72 -9.76
CA GLY A 18 -11.73 -5.93 -9.74
C GLY A 18 -12.61 -5.98 -11.00
N ARG A 19 -12.26 -6.72 -12.05
CA ARG A 19 -12.93 -6.58 -13.36
C ARG A 19 -13.95 -7.70 -13.64
N THR A 20 -15.10 -7.65 -12.97
CA THR A 20 -16.33 -8.33 -13.41
C THR A 20 -17.46 -7.31 -13.53
N THR A 21 -17.79 -6.93 -14.76
CA THR A 21 -18.90 -6.03 -15.09
C THR A 21 -20.14 -6.82 -15.49
N GLU A 22 -21.25 -6.60 -14.81
CA GLU A 22 -22.61 -6.88 -15.31
C GLU A 22 -23.36 -5.56 -15.55
N PRO A 23 -24.19 -5.43 -16.60
CA PRO A 23 -24.85 -4.17 -16.92
C PRO A 23 -26.30 -4.10 -16.42
N GLY A 24 -26.69 -2.94 -15.89
CA GLY A 24 -28.04 -2.36 -16.08
C GLY A 24 -28.86 -2.08 -14.82
N VAL A 25 -29.18 -0.79 -14.59
CA VAL A 25 -30.51 -0.15 -14.65
C VAL A 25 -30.47 1.11 -13.77
N HIS A 26 -30.69 2.27 -14.39
CA HIS A 26 -30.83 3.56 -13.70
C HIS A 26 -32.27 3.74 -13.20
N ASP A 27 -32.43 3.96 -11.89
CA ASP A 27 -33.64 4.54 -11.27
C ASP A 27 -33.20 5.79 -10.50
N GLU A 28 -33.70 6.95 -10.94
CA GLU A 28 -33.48 8.24 -10.31
C GLU A 28 -34.51 8.42 -9.18
N SER A 29 -34.11 8.23 -7.92
CA SER A 29 -34.88 8.69 -6.76
C SER A 29 -33.97 9.03 -5.56
N GLU A 30 -34.35 10.08 -4.82
CA GLU A 30 -33.57 10.86 -3.84
C GLU A 30 -32.67 10.07 -2.85
N HIS A 31 -31.52 10.65 -2.46
CA HIS A 31 -30.56 10.26 -1.39
C HIS A 31 -29.28 9.50 -1.81
N GLY A 32 -28.12 10.08 -1.46
CA GLY A 32 -26.79 9.45 -1.56
C GLY A 32 -25.87 10.25 -2.48
N MET A 33 -24.60 10.42 -2.10
CA MET A 33 -23.58 11.03 -2.97
C MET A 33 -23.66 10.43 -4.38
N SER A 34 -23.56 11.26 -5.43
CA SER A 34 -23.61 10.77 -6.81
C SER A 34 -22.44 9.81 -7.08
N SER A 35 -22.55 8.93 -8.07
CA SER A 35 -21.42 8.06 -8.46
C SER A 35 -20.16 8.87 -8.77
N GLU A 36 -20.33 10.05 -9.36
CA GLU A 36 -19.25 10.98 -9.69
C GLU A 36 -18.62 11.61 -8.43
N ASP A 37 -19.42 11.90 -7.40
CA ASP A 37 -18.91 12.36 -6.09
C ASP A 37 -18.15 11.25 -5.34
N LEU A 38 -18.62 10.00 -5.46
CA LEU A 38 -17.96 8.82 -4.86
C LEU A 38 -16.60 8.55 -5.55
N GLU A 39 -16.57 8.55 -6.88
CA GLU A 39 -15.33 8.39 -7.65
C GLU A 39 -14.31 9.49 -7.33
N ARG A 40 -14.77 10.74 -7.22
CA ARG A 40 -13.91 11.86 -6.83
C ARG A 40 -13.38 11.71 -5.41
N TYR A 41 -14.23 11.29 -4.48
CA TYR A 41 -13.82 11.06 -3.09
C TYR A 41 -12.77 9.95 -2.98
N GLU A 42 -12.93 8.85 -3.71
CA GLU A 42 -11.95 7.77 -3.77
C GLU A 42 -10.61 8.23 -4.35
N ALA A 43 -10.63 8.98 -5.46
CA ALA A 43 -9.43 9.53 -6.08
C ALA A 43 -8.67 10.49 -5.13
N ASP A 44 -9.40 11.34 -4.41
CA ASP A 44 -8.81 12.25 -3.42
C ASP A 44 -8.16 11.48 -2.25
N MET A 45 -8.80 10.40 -1.77
CA MET A 45 -8.25 9.53 -0.74
C MET A 45 -6.98 8.80 -1.19
N GLU A 46 -6.96 8.28 -2.42
CA GLU A 46 -5.77 7.63 -2.99
C GLU A 46 -4.62 8.63 -3.16
N LEU A 47 -4.90 9.82 -3.68
CA LEU A 47 -3.90 10.87 -3.82
C LEU A 47 -3.31 11.29 -2.47
N GLN A 48 -4.14 11.36 -1.42
CA GLN A 48 -3.67 11.65 -0.07
C GLN A 48 -2.76 10.55 0.47
N LEU A 49 -3.14 9.28 0.28
CA LEU A 49 -2.32 8.14 0.70
C LEU A 49 -0.96 8.13 -0.01
N TYR A 50 -0.95 8.40 -1.32
CA TYR A 50 0.29 8.48 -2.11
C TYR A 50 1.21 9.59 -1.61
N ARG A 51 0.67 10.78 -1.32
CA ARG A 51 1.45 11.90 -0.78
C ARG A 51 2.08 11.55 0.57
N GLU A 52 1.28 10.99 1.48
CA GLU A 52 1.79 10.56 2.79
C GLU A 52 2.90 9.53 2.63
N TYR A 53 2.71 8.52 1.77
CA TYR A 53 3.75 7.54 1.46
C TYR A 53 5.04 8.23 1.00
N ARG A 54 4.95 9.16 0.05
CA ARG A 54 6.12 9.86 -0.50
C ARG A 54 6.91 10.62 0.56
N ASP A 55 6.20 11.14 1.57
CA ASP A 55 6.79 11.91 2.66
C ASP A 55 7.46 11.01 3.70
N VAL A 56 6.94 9.78 3.92
CA VAL A 56 7.42 8.90 4.99
C VAL A 56 8.31 7.76 4.52
N VAL A 57 8.31 7.39 3.23
CA VAL A 57 9.04 6.21 2.71
C VAL A 57 10.53 6.24 3.07
N GLY A 58 11.16 7.41 3.07
CA GLY A 58 12.57 7.58 3.44
C GLY A 58 12.90 7.36 4.92
N LEU A 59 11.87 7.21 5.78
CA LEU A 59 12.01 6.96 7.21
C LEU A 59 12.09 5.46 7.55
N PHE A 60 11.81 4.58 6.59
CA PHE A 60 11.72 3.14 6.81
C PHE A 60 12.84 2.38 6.11
N SER A 61 13.09 1.17 6.59
CA SER A 61 14.17 0.31 6.10
C SER A 61 13.67 -0.84 5.22
N TYR A 62 12.41 -1.26 5.40
CA TYR A 62 11.84 -2.41 4.71
C TYR A 62 10.45 -2.13 4.15
N VAL A 63 10.14 -2.80 3.03
CA VAL A 63 8.77 -3.02 2.55
C VAL A 63 8.39 -4.47 2.87
N VAL A 64 7.22 -4.66 3.47
CA VAL A 64 6.65 -5.99 3.74
C VAL A 64 5.31 -6.10 3.01
N GLU A 65 5.22 -7.04 2.08
CA GLU A 65 4.02 -7.42 1.35
C GLU A 65 3.42 -8.69 1.96
N THR A 66 2.11 -8.64 2.17
CA THR A 66 1.27 -9.77 2.57
C THR A 66 0.08 -9.84 1.64
N GLU A 67 -0.66 -10.94 1.66
CA GLU A 67 -1.84 -11.13 0.81
C GLU A 67 -2.91 -10.02 0.93
N ARG A 68 -2.94 -9.27 2.05
CA ARG A 68 -3.98 -8.26 2.30
C ARG A 68 -3.46 -6.83 2.32
N ARG A 69 -2.19 -6.65 2.69
CA ARG A 69 -1.67 -5.37 3.16
C ARG A 69 -0.19 -5.26 2.94
N PHE A 70 0.22 -4.01 2.94
CA PHE A 70 1.59 -3.63 2.75
C PHE A 70 2.02 -2.67 3.83
N TYR A 71 3.27 -2.83 4.21
CA TYR A 71 3.85 -2.13 5.33
C TYR A 71 5.19 -1.57 4.93
N LEU A 72 5.45 -0.35 5.38
CA LEU A 72 6.80 0.14 5.57
C LEU A 72 7.18 -0.12 7.02
N THR A 73 8.38 -0.61 7.30
CA THR A 73 8.79 -0.92 8.67
C THR A 73 10.30 -0.74 8.87
N ASN A 74 10.71 -0.48 10.10
CA ASN A 74 12.14 -0.43 10.46
C ASN A 74 12.66 -1.77 10.97
N HIS A 75 11.78 -2.60 11.52
CA HIS A 75 12.11 -3.95 11.96
C HIS A 75 11.07 -4.94 11.45
N VAL A 76 11.55 -6.10 11.02
CA VAL A 76 10.72 -7.22 10.59
C VAL A 76 11.35 -8.53 11.08
N ASP A 77 10.53 -9.38 11.67
CA ASP A 77 10.88 -10.75 12.04
C ASP A 77 9.86 -11.69 11.42
N LEU A 78 10.34 -12.60 10.56
CA LEU A 78 9.51 -13.60 9.89
C LEU A 78 9.89 -14.98 10.39
N GLN A 79 8.93 -15.65 11.03
CA GLN A 79 9.10 -16.96 11.63
C GLN A 79 8.21 -17.98 10.92
N PRO A 80 8.78 -18.99 10.23
CA PRO A 80 8.00 -20.13 9.76
C PRO A 80 7.58 -20.99 10.95
N ARG A 81 6.33 -21.43 10.94
CA ARG A 81 5.70 -22.26 11.97
C ARG A 81 5.03 -23.46 11.33
N THR A 82 4.80 -24.49 12.14
CA THR A 82 4.05 -25.69 11.74
C THR A 82 2.95 -25.93 12.77
N THR A 83 1.75 -26.19 12.30
CA THR A 83 0.60 -26.60 13.12
C THR A 83 0.71 -28.08 13.50
N ASP A 84 -0.11 -28.53 14.46
CA ASP A 84 -0.12 -29.93 14.90
C ASP A 84 -0.51 -30.93 13.80
N ASN A 85 -1.28 -30.48 12.79
CA ASN A 85 -1.64 -31.27 11.61
C ASN A 85 -0.59 -31.22 10.48
N GLY A 86 0.54 -30.53 10.68
CA GLY A 86 1.66 -30.47 9.74
C GLY A 86 1.61 -29.35 8.70
N GLU A 87 0.64 -28.45 8.77
CA GLU A 87 0.54 -27.30 7.84
C GLU A 87 1.55 -26.21 8.22
N MET A 88 2.20 -25.62 7.21
CA MET A 88 3.15 -24.52 7.41
C MET A 88 2.43 -23.17 7.31
N TYR A 89 2.77 -22.24 8.21
CA TYR A 89 2.35 -20.84 8.14
C TYR A 89 3.49 -19.92 8.55
N PHE A 90 3.36 -18.64 8.23
CA PHE A 90 4.31 -17.61 8.62
C PHE A 90 3.71 -16.69 9.67
N GLU A 91 4.49 -16.43 10.70
CA GLU A 91 4.24 -15.38 11.68
C GLU A 91 5.22 -14.24 11.42
N VAL A 92 4.68 -13.05 11.12
CA VAL A 92 5.47 -11.86 10.81
C VAL A 92 5.21 -10.82 11.89
N THR A 93 6.26 -10.38 12.56
CA THR A 93 6.21 -9.27 13.51
C THR A 93 6.96 -8.09 12.93
N MET A 94 6.38 -6.89 13.05
CA MET A 94 6.97 -5.64 12.58
C MET A 94 6.89 -4.58 13.66
N GLU A 95 7.94 -3.78 13.81
CA GLU A 95 8.00 -2.66 14.74
C GLU A 95 8.25 -1.34 14.01
N ASP A 96 7.63 -0.28 14.52
CA ASP A 96 7.62 1.05 13.89
C ASP A 96 7.17 0.95 12.43
N ALA A 97 5.91 0.54 12.24
CA ALA A 97 5.35 0.24 10.94
C ALA A 97 4.37 1.32 10.48
N TRP A 98 4.38 1.62 9.18
CA TRP A 98 3.35 2.38 8.51
C TRP A 98 2.59 1.45 7.56
N VAL A 99 1.25 1.48 7.61
CA VAL A 99 0.41 0.61 6.78
C VAL A 99 -0.18 1.37 5.58
N TRP A 100 -0.06 0.78 4.39
CA TRP A 100 -0.74 1.25 3.18
C TRP A 100 -2.21 0.85 3.25
N ASP A 101 -3.05 1.68 3.88
CA ASP A 101 -4.48 1.43 4.07
C ASP A 101 -5.26 2.76 3.98
N MET A 102 -6.04 2.93 2.92
CA MET A 102 -6.79 4.17 2.67
C MET A 102 -7.84 4.45 3.75
N TYR A 103 -8.38 3.41 4.39
CA TYR A 103 -9.50 3.52 5.34
C TYR A 103 -9.05 3.81 6.78
N ARG A 104 -7.74 3.87 7.04
CA ARG A 104 -7.22 4.17 8.38
C ARG A 104 -6.97 5.67 8.57
N PRO A 105 -7.51 6.28 9.64
CA PRO A 105 -7.22 7.67 9.96
C PRO A 105 -5.78 7.86 10.49
N ALA A 106 -5.18 6.84 11.09
CA ALA A 106 -3.77 6.82 11.50
C ALA A 106 -3.09 5.55 10.97
N ARG A 107 -2.02 5.73 10.19
CA ARG A 107 -1.32 4.64 9.50
C ARG A 107 -0.05 4.20 10.20
N PHE A 108 0.46 4.98 11.15
CA PHE A 108 1.59 4.57 11.99
C PHE A 108 1.13 3.64 13.13
N VAL A 109 1.77 2.49 13.25
CA VAL A 109 1.47 1.44 14.23
C VAL A 109 2.77 0.99 14.87
N ARG A 110 2.82 0.96 16.21
CA ARG A 110 4.04 0.58 16.94
C ARG A 110 4.45 -0.86 16.71
N ASN A 111 3.47 -1.77 16.75
CA ASN A 111 3.68 -3.21 16.60
C ASN A 111 2.60 -3.79 15.70
N VAL A 112 3.00 -4.57 14.71
CA VAL A 112 2.09 -5.31 13.83
C VAL A 112 2.47 -6.78 13.89
N ARG A 113 1.46 -7.65 14.00
CA ARG A 113 1.61 -9.10 13.90
C ARG A 113 0.68 -9.62 12.81
N VAL A 114 1.24 -10.29 11.81
CA VAL A 114 0.51 -10.97 10.74
C VAL A 114 0.75 -12.46 10.86
N VAL A 115 -0.31 -13.24 10.73
CA VAL A 115 -0.25 -14.71 10.60
C VAL A 115 -0.90 -15.05 9.27
N THR A 116 -0.16 -15.71 8.38
CA THR A 116 -0.67 -16.07 7.05
C THR A 116 -0.12 -17.41 6.59
N PHE A 117 -0.92 -18.10 5.76
CA PHE A 117 -0.52 -19.31 5.05
C PHE A 117 -0.05 -18.99 3.62
N LYS A 118 -0.06 -17.71 3.24
CA LYS A 118 0.44 -17.21 1.96
C LYS A 118 1.89 -16.77 2.07
N ASP A 119 2.47 -16.46 0.92
CA ASP A 119 3.77 -15.82 0.85
C ASP A 119 3.78 -14.46 1.55
N VAL A 120 4.96 -14.13 2.05
CA VAL A 120 5.29 -12.82 2.59
C VAL A 120 6.56 -12.39 1.88
N ASN A 121 6.50 -11.25 1.21
CA ASN A 121 7.66 -10.68 0.55
C ASN A 121 8.24 -9.57 1.44
N VAL A 122 9.54 -9.64 1.70
CA VAL A 122 10.27 -8.69 2.55
C VAL A 122 11.44 -8.14 1.74
N GLU A 123 11.43 -6.84 1.51
CA GLU A 123 12.43 -6.16 0.70
C GLU A 123 13.08 -5.03 1.50
N GLU A 124 14.41 -4.90 1.38
CA GLU A 124 15.16 -3.78 1.95
C GLU A 124 15.11 -2.58 1.00
N ILE A 125 14.87 -1.40 1.55
CA ILE A 125 14.77 -0.16 0.78
C ILE A 125 16.18 0.42 0.59
N THR A 126 16.67 0.39 -0.65
CA THR A 126 17.90 1.10 -0.99
C THR A 126 17.63 2.60 -1.04
N LYS A 127 18.25 3.39 -0.16
CA LYS A 127 18.03 4.85 -0.11
C LYS A 127 18.36 5.59 -1.41
N ALA A 128 19.30 5.07 -2.21
CA ALA A 128 19.64 5.63 -3.51
C ALA A 128 18.48 5.50 -4.54
N ASP A 129 17.60 4.51 -4.38
CA ASP A 129 16.46 4.29 -5.27
C ASP A 129 15.23 5.14 -4.90
N LEU A 130 15.32 5.94 -3.82
CA LEU A 130 14.26 6.84 -3.34
C LEU A 130 14.41 8.28 -3.86
N GLU A 131 15.46 8.59 -4.63
CA GLU A 131 15.63 9.92 -5.22
C GLU A 131 14.51 10.18 -6.24
N VAL A 132 13.44 10.81 -5.77
CA VAL A 132 12.38 11.32 -6.64
C VAL A 132 12.95 12.52 -7.39
N PRO A 133 12.85 12.59 -8.73
CA PRO A 133 13.26 13.77 -9.47
C PRO A 133 12.57 14.99 -8.87
N SER A 134 13.37 15.95 -8.37
CA SER A 134 12.82 17.21 -7.94
C SER A 134 12.11 17.82 -9.15
N THR A 135 10.81 18.08 -9.04
CA THR A 135 10.08 18.79 -10.09
C THR A 135 10.72 20.17 -10.23
N GLY A 136 11.62 20.29 -11.22
CA GLY A 136 12.35 21.52 -11.50
C GLY A 136 11.34 22.64 -11.73
N ASN A 137 11.44 23.69 -10.93
CA ASN A 137 10.63 24.88 -11.07
C ASN A 137 11.02 25.54 -12.41
N PRO A 138 10.13 25.63 -13.42
CA PRO A 138 10.42 26.33 -14.66
C PRO A 138 10.29 27.83 -14.40
N GLY A 139 11.34 28.44 -13.85
CA GLY A 139 11.27 29.85 -13.43
C GLY A 139 12.61 30.55 -13.22
N ASP A 140 13.71 30.02 -13.74
CA ASP A 140 15.01 30.70 -13.69
C ASP A 140 15.66 30.71 -15.08
N GLU A 141 15.09 31.52 -15.97
CA GLU A 141 15.81 32.08 -17.12
C GLU A 141 15.78 33.60 -16.95
N GLY A 142 16.85 34.13 -16.38
CA GLY A 142 17.17 35.57 -16.36
C GLY A 142 17.89 36.02 -17.61
#